data_AF-A0A1Q7RIQ2-F1
#
_entry.id   AF-A0A1Q7RIQ2-F1
#
_cell.length_a   1.000
_cell.length_b   1.000
_cell.length_c   1.000
_cell.angle_alpha   90.00
_cell.angle_beta   90.00
_cell.angle_gamma   90.00
#
_symmetry.space_group_name_H-M   'P 1'
#
loop_
_entity.id
_entity.type
_entity.pdbx_description
1 polymer ?
#
loop_
_entity_poly.entity_id
_entity_poly.type
_entity_poly.pdbx_seq_one_letter_code
_entity_poly.pdbx_strand_id
1 'polypeptide(L)'
;MAIAVALLAGVAAAPAPSLLFDLRPERIVDMSYPFDDKTIYWPTARSFQLTHDFSGMTEAGYFYASNSFCASEHGGTHLDAPSHFSESGLTADRIPPRALIAPAVVIDVRRSCAADPDHAATVEEVKTFEAARGPIPSGAVAILFTGWGARWPDKNRYLGDDTPGDASHLHFPGFSPEAAAYLANERHVAGLGIDTASIDPGVSKDFKAHQIAGATNVYNLENLAAVDRLPPKGAMLIALPMKIAGGTGGPARVLAILP
;
A
#
# COMPACT_ATOMS: atom_id res chain seq x y z
N MET A 1 8.29 64.45 -20.87
CA MET A 1 8.26 62.98 -20.75
C MET A 1 9.04 62.60 -19.50
N ALA A 2 8.35 62.23 -18.41
CA ALA A 2 8.98 61.74 -17.20
C ALA A 2 8.94 60.20 -17.22
N ILE A 3 10.10 59.57 -17.10
CA ILE A 3 10.23 58.10 -17.07
C ILE A 3 10.04 57.67 -15.61
N ALA A 4 8.96 56.93 -15.35
CA ALA A 4 8.73 56.28 -14.06
C ALA A 4 9.53 54.98 -14.00
N VAL A 5 10.46 54.89 -13.05
CA VAL A 5 11.19 53.65 -12.72
C VAL A 5 10.37 52.87 -11.71
N ALA A 6 9.77 51.77 -12.13
CA ALA A 6 9.08 50.84 -11.24
C ALA A 6 10.12 49.96 -10.52
N LEU A 7 10.20 50.10 -9.18
CA LEU A 7 10.92 49.16 -8.33
C LEU A 7 10.10 47.88 -8.19
N LEU A 8 10.57 46.81 -8.83
CA LEU A 8 10.11 45.44 -8.57
C LEU A 8 10.70 44.99 -7.23
N ALA A 9 9.87 44.99 -6.17
CA ALA A 9 10.19 44.33 -4.92
C ALA A 9 10.25 42.82 -5.16
N GLY A 10 11.45 42.24 -5.05
CA GLY A 10 11.65 40.80 -5.14
C GLY A 10 10.94 40.10 -3.99
N VAL A 11 9.95 39.26 -4.30
CA VAL A 11 9.38 38.32 -3.34
C VAL A 11 10.45 37.28 -3.05
N ALA A 12 11.00 37.30 -1.83
CA ALA A 12 11.90 36.25 -1.37
C ALA A 12 11.13 34.93 -1.37
N ALA A 13 11.50 34.01 -2.28
CA ALA A 13 10.99 32.66 -2.27
C ALA A 13 11.32 32.02 -0.91
N ALA A 14 10.31 31.48 -0.23
CA ALA A 14 10.54 30.68 0.97
C ALA A 14 11.53 29.55 0.62
N PRO A 15 12.49 29.23 1.51
CA PRO A 15 13.43 28.13 1.26
C PRO A 15 12.62 26.86 1.01
N ALA A 16 12.92 26.16 -0.08
CA ALA A 16 12.33 24.86 -0.35
C ALA A 16 12.55 23.96 0.88
N PRO A 17 11.50 23.28 1.38
CA PRO A 17 11.64 22.40 2.53
C PRO A 17 12.76 21.40 2.24
N SER A 18 13.73 21.30 3.13
CA SER A 18 14.82 20.35 3.00
C SER A 18 14.23 18.94 2.98
N LEU A 19 14.44 18.20 1.90
CA LEU A 19 14.09 16.77 1.74
C LEU A 19 15.02 15.86 2.57
N LEU A 20 15.48 16.32 3.73
CA LEU A 20 16.27 15.50 4.62
C LEU A 20 15.33 14.64 5.44
N PHE A 21 15.28 13.36 5.08
CA PHE A 21 14.65 12.35 5.91
C PHE A 21 15.47 12.13 7.18
N ASP A 22 14.79 12.11 8.32
CA ASP A 22 15.37 11.64 9.56
C ASP A 22 15.34 10.11 9.57
N LEU A 23 16.48 9.48 9.25
CA LEU A 23 16.62 8.02 9.14
C LEU A 23 17.01 7.35 10.46
N ARG A 24 16.84 8.03 11.60
CA ARG A 24 17.02 7.38 12.90
C ARG A 24 16.06 6.20 13.03
N PRO A 25 16.47 5.07 13.63
CA PRO A 25 15.63 3.86 13.70
C PRO A 25 14.23 4.10 14.26
N GLU A 26 14.07 4.99 15.24
CA GLU A 26 12.77 5.35 15.83
C GLU A 26 11.82 6.09 14.86
N ARG A 27 12.35 6.63 13.76
CA ARG A 27 11.60 7.31 12.70
C ARG A 27 11.21 6.39 11.56
N ILE A 28 11.70 5.16 11.53
CA ILE A 28 11.38 4.20 10.46
C ILE A 28 10.40 3.17 11.01
N VAL A 29 9.24 3.08 10.38
CA VAL A 29 8.25 2.04 10.63
C VAL A 29 8.33 1.02 9.50
N ASP A 30 8.58 -0.23 9.86
CA ASP A 30 8.41 -1.36 8.96
C ASP A 30 6.92 -1.72 8.89
N MET A 31 6.35 -1.59 7.71
CA MET A 31 4.92 -1.79 7.44
C MET A 31 4.67 -3.12 6.71
N SER A 32 5.59 -4.08 6.83
CA SER A 32 5.48 -5.39 6.19
C SER A 32 5.39 -6.53 7.20
N TYR A 33 4.57 -7.52 6.89
CA TYR A 33 4.63 -8.83 7.54
C TYR A 33 5.78 -9.68 6.96
N PRO A 34 6.40 -10.55 7.76
CA PRO A 34 7.37 -11.52 7.24
C PRO A 34 6.69 -12.53 6.31
N PHE A 35 7.46 -13.05 5.36
CA PHE A 35 7.06 -14.17 4.51
C PHE A 35 7.50 -15.49 5.17
N ASP A 36 6.53 -16.30 5.56
CA ASP A 36 6.66 -17.60 6.23
C ASP A 36 5.44 -18.49 5.91
N ASP A 37 5.32 -19.63 6.59
CA ASP A 37 4.23 -20.60 6.40
C ASP A 37 2.85 -20.10 6.86
N LYS A 38 2.81 -18.97 7.57
CA LYS A 38 1.58 -18.32 8.05
C LYS A 38 1.20 -17.08 7.26
N THR A 39 2.03 -16.68 6.28
CA THR A 39 1.72 -15.55 5.42
C THR A 39 0.40 -15.78 4.72
N ILE A 40 -0.50 -14.80 4.85
CA ILE A 40 -1.82 -14.85 4.23
C ILE A 40 -1.69 -14.47 2.76
N TYR A 41 -2.22 -15.34 1.91
CA TYR A 41 -2.41 -15.16 0.48
C TYR A 41 -3.90 -15.25 0.17
N TRP A 42 -4.28 -14.74 -1.01
CA TRP A 42 -5.62 -14.97 -1.55
C TRP A 42 -5.94 -16.48 -1.55
N PRO A 43 -7.18 -16.92 -1.22
CA PRO A 43 -7.48 -18.34 -1.00
C PRO A 43 -7.15 -19.29 -2.17
N THR A 44 -7.21 -18.81 -3.41
CA THR A 44 -6.90 -19.57 -4.63
C THR A 44 -5.44 -19.47 -5.07
N ALA A 45 -4.64 -18.62 -4.42
CA ALA A 45 -3.26 -18.37 -4.79
C ALA A 45 -2.30 -19.41 -4.20
N ARG A 46 -1.11 -19.52 -4.79
CA ARG A 46 -0.03 -20.33 -4.24
C ARG A 46 0.62 -19.57 -3.08
N SER A 47 0.52 -20.14 -1.88
CA SER A 47 1.17 -19.61 -0.68
C SER A 47 2.70 -19.64 -0.77
N PHE A 48 3.35 -18.90 0.13
CA PHE A 48 4.80 -18.88 0.23
C PHE A 48 5.37 -20.27 0.58
N GLN A 49 6.34 -20.71 -0.20
CA GLN A 49 7.07 -21.96 0.01
C GLN A 49 8.55 -21.65 0.07
N LEU A 50 9.20 -21.97 1.19
CA LEU A 50 10.65 -21.85 1.36
C LEU A 50 11.28 -23.24 1.32
N THR A 51 12.20 -23.44 0.38
CA THR A 51 13.04 -24.64 0.28
C THR A 51 14.41 -24.33 0.86
N HIS A 52 14.79 -25.06 1.90
CA HIS A 52 16.14 -24.97 2.47
C HIS A 52 17.13 -25.76 1.60
N ASP A 53 17.97 -25.07 0.83
CA ASP A 53 18.88 -25.72 -0.12
C ASP A 53 20.19 -26.17 0.57
N PHE A 54 20.83 -25.27 1.31
CA PHE A 54 22.06 -25.57 2.05
C PHE A 54 22.18 -24.66 3.27
N SER A 55 22.71 -25.18 4.37
CA SER A 55 23.12 -24.39 5.54
C SER A 55 24.21 -25.13 6.30
N GLY A 56 25.44 -24.61 6.28
CA GLY A 56 26.55 -25.26 6.96
C GLY A 56 27.93 -24.75 6.54
N MET A 57 28.96 -25.40 7.06
CA MET A 57 30.35 -25.18 6.62
C MET A 57 30.57 -25.85 5.27
N THR A 58 31.13 -25.11 4.31
CA THR A 58 31.56 -25.64 3.01
C THR A 58 32.90 -26.36 3.12
N GLU A 59 33.21 -27.21 2.14
CA GLU A 59 34.52 -27.87 2.04
C GLU A 59 35.68 -26.87 1.92
N ALA A 60 35.42 -25.66 1.42
CA ALA A 60 36.38 -24.56 1.34
C ALA A 60 36.58 -23.82 2.68
N GLY A 61 35.93 -24.24 3.76
CA GLY A 61 36.18 -23.75 5.12
C GLY A 61 35.42 -22.49 5.52
N TYR A 62 34.33 -22.12 4.83
CA TYR A 62 33.46 -20.98 5.19
C TYR A 62 32.01 -21.41 5.37
N PHE A 63 31.24 -20.69 6.21
CA PHE A 63 29.80 -20.92 6.36
C PHE A 63 29.04 -20.38 5.16
N TYR A 64 28.12 -21.19 4.61
CA TYR A 64 27.23 -20.80 3.53
C TYR A 64 25.81 -21.24 3.88
N ALA A 65 24.83 -20.39 3.57
CA ALA A 65 23.42 -20.72 3.67
C ALA A 65 22.68 -20.14 2.47
N SER A 66 21.82 -20.95 1.86
CA SER A 66 20.97 -20.55 0.74
C SER A 66 19.65 -21.29 0.79
N ASN A 67 18.59 -20.57 0.41
CA ASN A 67 17.25 -21.12 0.27
C ASN A 67 16.68 -20.65 -1.07
N SER A 68 15.78 -21.46 -1.62
CA SER A 68 14.95 -21.13 -2.77
C SER A 68 13.53 -20.86 -2.29
N PHE A 69 12.75 -20.06 -3.02
CA PHE A 69 11.34 -19.85 -2.68
C PHE A 69 10.43 -19.83 -3.91
N CYS A 70 9.16 -20.12 -3.68
CA CYS A 70 8.09 -20.02 -4.67
C CYS A 70 6.84 -19.42 -4.03
N ALA A 71 6.18 -18.50 -4.71
CA ALA A 71 4.93 -17.86 -4.27
C ALA A 71 4.20 -17.22 -5.45
N SER A 72 2.90 -16.96 -5.30
CA SER A 72 2.16 -16.01 -6.16
C SER A 72 2.64 -14.56 -5.93
N GLU A 73 2.47 -13.69 -6.93
CA GLU A 73 2.84 -12.26 -6.83
C GLU A 73 2.05 -11.51 -5.74
N HIS A 74 0.78 -11.89 -5.55
CA HIS A 74 -0.19 -11.22 -4.69
C HIS A 74 -0.37 -11.97 -3.36
N GLY A 75 0.47 -11.64 -2.38
CA GLY A 75 0.30 -12.16 -1.03
C GLY A 75 1.33 -11.65 -0.05
N GLY A 76 1.05 -11.81 1.23
CA GLY A 76 1.73 -11.02 2.26
C GLY A 76 1.53 -9.52 2.03
N THR A 77 2.39 -8.70 2.63
CA THR A 77 2.47 -7.29 2.26
C THR A 77 3.03 -7.17 0.84
N HIS A 78 2.24 -6.65 -0.08
CA HIS A 78 2.58 -6.63 -1.50
C HIS A 78 2.05 -5.38 -2.21
N LEU A 79 2.53 -5.19 -3.44
CA LEU A 79 2.06 -4.17 -4.35
C LEU A 79 1.31 -4.84 -5.51
N ASP A 80 0.17 -4.28 -5.89
CA ASP A 80 -0.47 -4.58 -7.17
C ASP A 80 -0.14 -3.49 -8.18
N ALA A 81 0.37 -3.91 -9.32
CA ALA A 81 0.58 -3.00 -10.42
C ALA A 81 -0.75 -2.69 -11.12
N PRO A 82 -0.89 -1.52 -11.77
CA PRO A 82 -2.11 -1.21 -12.53
C PRO A 82 -2.50 -2.29 -13.55
N SER A 83 -1.51 -3.00 -14.12
CA SER A 83 -1.75 -4.10 -15.06
C SER A 83 -2.50 -5.30 -14.46
N HIS A 84 -2.60 -5.40 -13.12
CA HIS A 84 -3.34 -6.44 -12.43
C HIS A 84 -4.84 -6.43 -12.80
N PHE A 85 -5.41 -5.25 -13.01
CA PHE A 85 -6.83 -5.05 -13.37
C PHE A 85 -7.05 -4.14 -14.59
N SER A 86 -5.99 -3.80 -15.34
CA SER A 86 -6.09 -2.98 -16.55
C SER A 86 -5.13 -3.46 -17.63
N GLU A 87 -5.65 -3.83 -18.81
CA GLU A 87 -4.83 -4.31 -19.94
C GLU A 87 -3.78 -3.28 -20.40
N SER A 88 -4.08 -1.98 -20.28
CA SER A 88 -3.17 -0.88 -20.61
C SER A 88 -2.38 -0.34 -19.41
N GLY A 89 -2.57 -0.95 -18.23
CA GLY A 89 -1.92 -0.54 -16.99
C GLY A 89 -0.42 -0.81 -17.01
N LEU A 90 0.33 -0.02 -16.23
CA LEU A 90 1.74 -0.27 -15.97
C LEU A 90 1.93 -1.62 -15.26
N THR A 91 2.94 -2.39 -15.69
CA THR A 91 3.46 -3.55 -14.96
C THR A 91 4.36 -3.10 -13.82
N ALA A 92 4.58 -3.96 -12.81
CA ALA A 92 5.31 -3.64 -11.59
C ALA A 92 6.72 -3.06 -11.85
N ASP A 93 7.44 -3.61 -12.82
CA ASP A 93 8.78 -3.14 -13.21
C ASP A 93 8.81 -1.78 -13.91
N ARG A 94 7.65 -1.30 -14.37
CA ARG A 94 7.46 -0.06 -15.14
C ARG A 94 6.88 1.08 -14.32
N ILE A 95 6.45 0.83 -13.08
CA ILE A 95 6.00 1.89 -12.17
C ILE A 95 7.18 2.85 -11.90
N PRO A 96 7.01 4.17 -12.11
CA PRO A 96 8.08 5.13 -11.86
C PRO A 96 8.53 5.11 -10.38
N PRO A 97 9.84 5.06 -10.08
CA PRO A 97 10.31 5.05 -8.69
C PRO A 97 9.80 6.21 -7.83
N ARG A 98 9.53 7.37 -8.44
CA ARG A 98 8.94 8.52 -7.73
C ARG A 98 7.53 8.24 -7.19
N ALA A 99 6.75 7.38 -7.84
CA ALA A 99 5.44 6.97 -7.36
C ALA A 99 5.56 6.02 -6.16
N LEU A 100 6.63 5.22 -6.12
CA LEU A 100 6.93 4.27 -5.04
C LEU A 100 7.55 4.92 -3.79
N ILE A 101 7.96 6.19 -3.88
CA ILE A 101 8.49 7.00 -2.78
C ILE A 101 7.66 8.27 -2.68
N ALA A 102 6.64 8.28 -1.83
CA ALA A 102 5.58 9.28 -1.84
C ALA A 102 5.07 9.64 -0.45
N PRO A 103 4.57 10.88 -0.23
CA PRO A 103 3.91 11.23 1.02
C PRO A 103 2.74 10.28 1.30
N ALA A 104 2.57 9.85 2.55
CA ALA A 104 1.42 9.05 2.96
C ALA A 104 0.39 9.90 3.72
N VAL A 105 -0.88 9.55 3.53
CA VAL A 105 -1.98 9.97 4.38
C VAL A 105 -2.68 8.74 4.94
N VAL A 106 -3.14 8.82 6.19
CA VAL A 106 -3.84 7.72 6.86
C VAL A 106 -5.28 8.15 7.16
N ILE A 107 -6.23 7.51 6.47
CA ILE A 107 -7.66 7.72 6.60
C ILE A 107 -8.19 6.66 7.58
N ASP A 108 -8.40 7.05 8.84
CA ASP A 108 -8.84 6.15 9.91
C ASP A 108 -10.35 5.89 9.84
N VAL A 109 -10.71 4.66 9.50
CA VAL A 109 -12.10 4.16 9.42
C VAL A 109 -12.36 3.00 10.39
N ARG A 110 -11.46 2.77 11.34
CA ARG A 110 -11.54 1.64 12.29
C ARG A 110 -12.88 1.52 12.98
N ARG A 111 -13.48 2.65 13.33
CA ARG A 111 -14.78 2.66 14.03
C ARG A 111 -15.88 2.07 13.16
N SER A 112 -15.91 2.40 11.87
CA SER A 112 -16.88 1.87 10.91
C SER A 112 -16.63 0.38 10.68
N CYS A 113 -15.36 -0.01 10.45
CA CYS A 113 -14.96 -1.41 10.22
C CYS A 113 -15.14 -2.32 11.45
N ALA A 114 -15.09 -1.77 12.67
CA ALA A 114 -15.37 -2.53 13.89
C ALA A 114 -16.87 -2.80 14.07
N ALA A 115 -17.73 -1.95 13.51
CA ALA A 115 -19.19 -2.12 13.54
C ALA A 115 -19.68 -3.02 12.40
N ASP A 116 -19.00 -2.98 11.25
CA ASP A 116 -19.33 -3.76 10.06
C ASP A 116 -18.04 -4.31 9.41
N PRO A 117 -17.81 -5.64 9.45
CA PRO A 117 -16.65 -6.25 8.82
C PRO A 117 -16.65 -6.12 7.30
N ASP A 118 -17.79 -5.82 6.66
CA ASP A 118 -17.92 -5.67 5.21
C ASP A 118 -17.99 -4.18 4.80
N HIS A 119 -17.61 -3.26 5.71
CA HIS A 119 -17.67 -1.82 5.48
C HIS A 119 -16.87 -1.41 4.24
N ALA A 120 -17.56 -0.75 3.31
CA ALA A 120 -16.96 -0.08 2.17
C ALA A 120 -16.74 1.40 2.51
N ALA A 121 -15.48 1.80 2.73
CA ALA A 121 -15.13 3.15 3.12
C ALA A 121 -15.59 4.18 2.08
N THR A 122 -16.32 5.18 2.56
CA THR A 122 -17.07 6.11 1.71
C THR A 122 -16.25 7.33 1.32
N VAL A 123 -16.65 7.98 0.23
CA VAL A 123 -16.07 9.27 -0.17
C VAL A 123 -16.24 10.35 0.91
N GLU A 124 -17.31 10.28 1.72
CA GLU A 124 -17.54 11.23 2.81
C GLU A 124 -16.57 11.02 3.99
N GLU A 125 -16.13 9.79 4.26
CA GLU A 125 -15.05 9.53 5.22
C GLU A 125 -13.72 10.14 4.72
N VAL A 126 -13.44 10.05 3.42
CA VAL A 126 -12.28 10.71 2.79
C VAL A 126 -12.37 12.24 2.92
N LYS A 127 -13.52 12.83 2.59
CA LYS A 127 -13.73 14.29 2.72
C LYS A 127 -13.69 14.76 4.17
N THR A 128 -14.16 13.96 5.12
CA THR A 128 -14.08 14.25 6.55
C THR A 128 -12.62 14.30 7.00
N PHE A 129 -11.79 13.36 6.54
CA PHE A 129 -10.34 13.42 6.75
C PHE A 129 -9.74 14.72 6.19
N GLU A 130 -10.09 15.11 4.96
CA GLU A 130 -9.56 16.33 4.34
C GLU A 130 -10.02 17.60 5.06
N ALA A 131 -11.27 17.65 5.53
CA ALA A 131 -11.78 18.77 6.31
C ALA A 131 -10.98 18.95 7.61
N ALA A 132 -10.54 17.85 8.24
CA ALA A 132 -9.79 17.88 9.49
C ALA A 132 -8.26 18.06 9.31
N ARG A 133 -7.69 17.57 8.21
CA ARG A 133 -6.23 17.45 8.01
C ARG A 133 -5.70 18.22 6.78
N GLY A 134 -6.59 18.91 6.07
CA GLY A 134 -6.30 19.54 4.79
C GLY A 134 -6.23 18.54 3.64
N PRO A 135 -6.13 19.03 2.39
CA PRO A 135 -6.26 18.23 1.19
C PRO A 135 -5.20 17.12 1.12
N ILE A 136 -5.57 15.98 0.52
CA ILE A 136 -4.67 14.91 0.15
C ILE A 136 -3.78 15.43 -0.99
N PRO A 137 -2.44 15.44 -0.83
CA PRO A 137 -1.55 15.90 -1.89
C PRO A 137 -1.62 14.99 -3.11
N SER A 138 -1.54 15.57 -4.31
CA SER A 138 -1.35 14.79 -5.53
C SER A 138 -0.06 13.97 -5.47
N GLY A 139 -0.13 12.73 -5.95
CA GLY A 139 0.96 11.76 -5.90
C GLY A 139 1.25 11.21 -4.49
N ALA A 140 0.37 11.44 -3.52
CA ALA A 140 0.44 10.77 -2.21
C ALA A 140 -0.04 9.31 -2.30
N VAL A 141 0.28 8.51 -1.29
CA VAL A 141 -0.37 7.21 -1.04
C VAL A 141 -1.47 7.42 -0.01
N ALA A 142 -2.70 7.08 -0.37
CA ALA A 142 -3.85 7.14 0.53
C ALA A 142 -4.05 5.78 1.19
N ILE A 143 -3.72 5.68 2.47
CA ILE A 143 -3.85 4.44 3.25
C ILE A 143 -5.16 4.47 4.01
N LEU A 144 -6.04 3.52 3.73
CA LEU A 144 -7.23 3.26 4.53
C LEU A 144 -6.83 2.42 5.74
N PHE A 145 -7.01 2.97 6.94
CA PHE A 145 -6.69 2.28 8.17
C PHE A 145 -7.96 1.70 8.79
N THR A 146 -8.10 0.38 8.69
CA THR A 146 -9.28 -0.37 9.11
C THR A 146 -9.08 -1.06 10.46
N GLY A 147 -7.83 -1.20 10.92
CA GLY A 147 -7.46 -1.89 12.16
C GLY A 147 -7.44 -3.42 12.00
N TRP A 148 -7.49 -3.91 10.77
CA TRP A 148 -7.65 -5.33 10.46
C TRP A 148 -6.38 -6.13 10.73
N GLY A 149 -5.22 -5.47 10.68
CA GLY A 149 -3.92 -6.08 11.00
C GLY A 149 -3.87 -6.79 12.36
N ALA A 150 -4.74 -6.43 13.32
CA ALA A 150 -4.88 -7.13 14.61
C ALA A 150 -5.34 -8.59 14.50
N ARG A 151 -5.83 -9.03 13.32
CA ARG A 151 -6.24 -10.41 13.02
C ARG A 151 -5.11 -11.24 12.41
N TRP A 152 -4.03 -10.60 11.95
CA TRP A 152 -2.88 -11.32 11.38
C TRP A 152 -2.12 -12.11 12.46
N PRO A 153 -1.63 -13.34 12.22
CA PRO A 153 -1.72 -14.13 10.97
C PRO A 153 -2.85 -15.18 10.99
N ASP A 154 -3.89 -15.02 11.80
CA ASP A 154 -5.00 -15.98 11.87
C ASP A 154 -5.85 -15.85 10.60
N LYS A 155 -5.63 -16.77 9.64
CA LYS A 155 -6.24 -16.73 8.31
C LYS A 155 -7.77 -16.65 8.38
N ASN A 156 -8.41 -17.48 9.20
CA ASN A 156 -9.86 -17.49 9.33
C ASN A 156 -10.37 -16.15 9.88
N ARG A 157 -9.72 -15.61 10.93
CA ARG A 157 -10.13 -14.31 11.48
C ARG A 157 -9.85 -13.15 10.54
N TYR A 158 -8.78 -13.22 9.74
CA TYR A 158 -8.33 -12.15 8.85
C TYR A 158 -9.10 -12.13 7.53
N LEU A 159 -9.45 -13.29 6.98
CA LEU A 159 -10.18 -13.40 5.72
C LEU A 159 -11.69 -13.55 5.92
N GLY A 160 -12.14 -13.92 7.13
CA GLY A 160 -13.53 -14.31 7.40
C GLY A 160 -13.86 -15.76 7.03
N ASP A 161 -12.95 -16.42 6.32
CA ASP A 161 -13.03 -17.83 5.92
C ASP A 161 -11.60 -18.36 5.64
N ASP A 162 -11.35 -19.64 5.88
CA ASP A 162 -10.08 -20.29 5.57
C ASP A 162 -10.21 -21.53 4.67
N THR A 163 -11.36 -21.69 4.01
CA THR A 163 -11.66 -22.80 3.12
C THR A 163 -10.66 -22.81 1.95
N PRO A 164 -9.82 -23.87 1.81
CA PRO A 164 -8.78 -23.89 0.79
C PRO A 164 -9.34 -23.78 -0.64
N GLY A 165 -8.83 -22.84 -1.42
CA GLY A 165 -9.23 -22.65 -2.81
C GLY A 165 -10.61 -21.99 -3.00
N ASP A 166 -11.25 -21.50 -1.93
CA ASP A 166 -12.54 -20.81 -2.01
C ASP A 166 -12.42 -19.36 -1.52
N ALA A 167 -12.84 -18.42 -2.35
CA ALA A 167 -12.87 -16.98 -2.04
C ALA A 167 -14.31 -16.43 -2.02
N SER A 168 -15.32 -17.30 -1.97
CA SER A 168 -16.73 -16.90 -2.06
C SER A 168 -17.27 -16.32 -0.75
N HIS A 169 -16.66 -16.64 0.39
CA HIS A 169 -17.13 -16.32 1.75
C HIS A 169 -16.20 -15.37 2.53
N LEU A 170 -15.47 -14.50 1.85
CA LEU A 170 -14.55 -13.56 2.49
C LEU A 170 -15.28 -12.37 3.12
N HIS A 171 -14.81 -11.95 4.29
CA HIS A 171 -15.36 -10.83 5.07
C HIS A 171 -14.24 -9.97 5.64
N PHE A 172 -14.02 -8.81 5.03
CA PHE A 172 -13.10 -7.77 5.48
C PHE A 172 -13.44 -6.44 4.76
N PRO A 173 -13.10 -5.29 5.35
CA PRO A 173 -13.46 -3.99 4.79
C PRO A 173 -12.58 -3.62 3.59
N GLY A 174 -13.02 -2.61 2.84
CA GLY A 174 -12.31 -2.09 1.68
C GLY A 174 -12.73 -0.66 1.33
N PHE A 175 -12.25 -0.16 0.20
CA PHE A 175 -12.71 1.09 -0.38
C PHE A 175 -14.06 0.89 -1.08
N SER A 176 -14.97 1.86 -0.97
CA SER A 176 -16.09 1.93 -1.91
C SER A 176 -15.59 2.33 -3.31
N PRO A 177 -16.30 1.96 -4.39
CA PRO A 177 -15.95 2.40 -5.75
C PRO A 177 -15.86 3.93 -5.86
N GLU A 178 -16.74 4.66 -5.18
CA GLU A 178 -16.78 6.13 -5.18
C GLU A 178 -15.57 6.72 -4.46
N ALA A 179 -15.14 6.14 -3.33
CA ALA A 179 -13.95 6.57 -2.61
C ALA A 179 -12.68 6.33 -3.43
N ALA A 180 -12.55 5.14 -4.04
CA ALA A 180 -11.45 4.82 -4.95
C ALA A 180 -11.40 5.77 -6.15
N ALA A 181 -12.56 6.04 -6.77
CA ALA A 181 -12.66 6.97 -7.89
C ALA A 181 -12.30 8.40 -7.50
N TYR A 182 -12.73 8.86 -6.33
CA TYR A 182 -12.39 10.18 -5.83
C TYR A 182 -10.88 10.35 -5.62
N LEU A 183 -10.26 9.39 -4.95
CA LEU A 183 -8.81 9.40 -4.68
C LEU A 183 -8.00 9.33 -5.97
N ALA A 184 -8.37 8.43 -6.88
CA ALA A 184 -7.67 8.25 -8.16
C ALA A 184 -7.86 9.43 -9.12
N ASN A 185 -9.10 9.84 -9.36
CA ASN A 185 -9.43 10.80 -10.42
C ASN A 185 -9.40 12.26 -9.95
N GLU A 186 -9.77 12.55 -8.70
CA GLU A 186 -9.84 13.94 -8.20
C GLU A 186 -8.66 14.32 -7.32
N ARG A 187 -7.96 13.36 -6.71
CA ARG A 187 -6.75 13.61 -5.93
C ARG A 187 -5.48 13.16 -6.62
N HIS A 188 -5.58 12.35 -7.67
CA HIS A 188 -4.42 11.85 -8.41
C HIS A 188 -3.37 11.25 -7.48
N VAL A 189 -3.82 10.40 -6.54
CA VAL A 189 -2.92 9.66 -5.65
C VAL A 189 -2.02 8.75 -6.48
N ALA A 190 -0.81 8.49 -5.99
CA ALA A 190 0.09 7.51 -6.60
C ALA A 190 -0.34 6.07 -6.31
N GLY A 191 -0.92 5.84 -5.12
CA GLY A 191 -1.36 4.52 -4.71
C GLY A 191 -2.49 4.53 -3.67
N LEU A 192 -3.24 3.43 -3.63
CA LEU A 192 -4.20 3.10 -2.58
C LEU A 192 -3.60 2.05 -1.66
N GLY A 193 -3.59 2.28 -0.36
CA GLY A 193 -3.06 1.33 0.63
C GLY A 193 -4.16 0.86 1.59
N ILE A 194 -4.05 -0.38 2.08
CA ILE A 194 -4.98 -0.94 3.07
C ILE A 194 -4.31 -2.00 3.95
N ASP A 195 -4.80 -2.18 5.17
CA ASP A 195 -4.36 -3.22 6.12
C ASP A 195 -5.21 -4.51 6.07
N THR A 196 -5.87 -4.78 4.94
CA THR A 196 -6.66 -5.99 4.65
C THR A 196 -6.08 -6.75 3.45
N ALA A 197 -6.67 -7.92 3.12
CA ALA A 197 -6.26 -8.79 2.01
C ALA A 197 -6.63 -8.28 0.61
N SER A 198 -7.40 -7.19 0.50
CA SER A 198 -7.78 -6.58 -0.77
C SER A 198 -8.20 -5.12 -0.56
N ILE A 199 -7.92 -4.23 -1.51
CA ILE A 199 -8.48 -2.86 -1.49
C ILE A 199 -10.00 -2.82 -1.70
N ASP A 200 -10.60 -3.86 -2.26
CA ASP A 200 -12.06 -4.06 -2.28
C ASP A 200 -12.52 -4.83 -1.04
N PRO A 201 -13.76 -4.61 -0.54
CA PRO A 201 -14.34 -5.42 0.53
C PRO A 201 -14.34 -6.91 0.18
N GLY A 202 -14.17 -7.80 1.15
CA GLY A 202 -14.08 -9.25 0.92
C GLY A 202 -15.32 -9.85 0.25
N VAL A 203 -16.49 -9.23 0.47
CA VAL A 203 -17.74 -9.61 -0.18
C VAL A 203 -17.84 -9.20 -1.65
N SER A 204 -16.94 -8.33 -2.14
CA SER A 204 -16.89 -7.85 -3.52
C SER A 204 -16.72 -9.01 -4.49
N LYS A 205 -17.50 -8.98 -5.58
CA LYS A 205 -17.45 -9.98 -6.66
C LYS A 205 -16.98 -9.40 -7.99
N ASP A 206 -16.91 -8.07 -8.08
CA ASP A 206 -16.53 -7.35 -9.29
C ASP A 206 -15.26 -6.50 -9.11
N PHE A 207 -14.73 -6.33 -7.90
CA PHE A 207 -13.43 -5.67 -7.64
C PHE A 207 -13.33 -4.27 -8.29
N LYS A 208 -14.35 -3.43 -8.06
CA LYS A 208 -14.44 -2.11 -8.69
C LYS A 208 -13.33 -1.16 -8.25
N ALA A 209 -12.87 -1.22 -6.99
CA ALA A 209 -11.77 -0.37 -6.55
C ALA A 209 -10.49 -0.70 -7.32
N HIS A 210 -10.18 -1.98 -7.50
CA HIS A 210 -9.08 -2.44 -8.35
C HIS A 210 -9.21 -1.97 -9.81
N GLN A 211 -10.37 -2.15 -10.44
CA GLN A 211 -10.59 -1.71 -11.83
C GLN A 211 -10.36 -0.20 -12.00
N ILE A 212 -10.84 0.60 -11.06
CA ILE A 212 -10.70 2.06 -11.07
C ILE A 212 -9.24 2.46 -10.88
N ALA A 213 -8.54 1.87 -9.92
CA ALA A 213 -7.12 2.13 -9.67
C ALA A 213 -6.27 1.75 -10.90
N GLY A 214 -6.48 0.55 -11.44
CA GLY A 214 -5.77 0.06 -12.61
C GLY A 214 -5.97 0.94 -13.85
N ALA A 215 -7.21 1.33 -14.15
CA ALA A 215 -7.54 2.19 -15.29
C ALA A 215 -6.90 3.60 -15.21
N THR A 216 -6.49 4.03 -14.02
CA THR A 216 -5.91 5.35 -13.77
C THR A 216 -4.41 5.29 -13.46
N ASN A 217 -3.77 4.12 -13.63
CA ASN A 217 -2.37 3.87 -13.29
C ASN A 217 -2.00 4.15 -11.82
N VAL A 218 -2.96 3.95 -10.92
CA VAL A 218 -2.76 3.96 -9.46
C VAL A 218 -2.44 2.52 -9.04
N TYR A 219 -1.34 2.34 -8.28
CA TYR A 219 -0.99 1.02 -7.73
C TYR A 219 -1.69 0.77 -6.39
N ASN A 220 -1.75 -0.48 -5.95
CA ASN A 220 -2.31 -0.84 -4.64
C ASN A 220 -1.22 -1.33 -3.69
N LEU A 221 -1.45 -1.19 -2.39
CA LEU A 221 -0.68 -1.82 -1.34
C LEU A 221 -1.63 -2.52 -0.38
N GLU A 222 -1.45 -3.82 -0.24
CA GLU A 222 -2.34 -4.67 0.55
C GLU A 222 -1.59 -5.37 1.67
N ASN A 223 -2.33 -5.80 2.69
CA ASN A 223 -1.80 -6.37 3.92
C ASN A 223 -0.71 -5.49 4.56
N LEU A 224 -0.93 -4.17 4.60
CA LEU A 224 -0.02 -3.26 5.30
C LEU A 224 -0.02 -3.55 6.80
N ALA A 225 1.17 -3.75 7.37
CA ALA A 225 1.36 -3.87 8.80
C ALA A 225 1.56 -2.48 9.45
N ALA A 226 1.38 -2.42 10.76
CA ALA A 226 1.78 -1.27 11.59
C ALA A 226 1.21 0.10 11.16
N VAL A 227 0.06 0.12 10.49
CA VAL A 227 -0.61 1.36 10.06
C VAL A 227 -0.97 2.26 11.25
N ASP A 228 -1.20 1.67 12.42
CA ASP A 228 -1.45 2.36 13.69
C ASP A 228 -0.29 3.24 14.16
N ARG A 229 0.93 3.00 13.66
CA ARG A 229 2.12 3.77 14.00
C ARG A 229 2.32 5.00 13.13
N LEU A 230 1.53 5.18 12.08
CA LEU A 230 1.65 6.33 11.18
C LEU A 230 0.80 7.51 11.68
N PRO A 231 1.30 8.75 11.58
CA PRO A 231 0.47 9.92 11.77
C PRO A 231 -0.52 10.06 10.61
N PRO A 232 -1.66 10.77 10.82
CA PRO A 232 -2.63 11.02 9.75
C PRO A 232 -2.02 11.65 8.48
N LYS A 233 -0.96 12.46 8.62
CA LYS A 233 -0.19 13.08 7.52
C LYS A 233 1.25 13.30 7.93
N GLY A 234 2.13 13.45 6.93
CA GLY A 234 3.51 13.90 7.09
C GLY A 234 4.55 12.78 7.01
N ALA A 235 4.12 11.52 7.02
CA ALA A 235 5.01 10.40 6.75
C ALA A 235 5.37 10.33 5.25
N MET A 236 6.57 9.83 4.95
CA MET A 236 6.99 9.43 3.61
C MET A 236 6.96 7.91 3.51
N LEU A 237 6.22 7.36 2.56
CA LEU A 237 6.19 5.93 2.28
C LEU A 237 7.24 5.57 1.23
N ILE A 238 7.87 4.41 1.42
CA ILE A 238 8.76 3.75 0.48
C ILE A 238 8.19 2.34 0.28
N ALA A 239 7.58 2.08 -0.87
CA ALA A 239 6.94 0.80 -1.19
C ALA A 239 7.61 0.18 -2.41
N LEU A 240 8.63 -0.65 -2.20
CA LEU A 240 9.46 -1.20 -3.27
C LEU A 240 9.14 -2.69 -3.44
N PRO A 241 8.38 -3.09 -4.48
CA PRO A 241 8.15 -4.49 -4.79
C PRO A 241 9.38 -5.12 -5.43
N MET A 242 9.42 -6.44 -5.46
CA MET A 242 10.31 -7.15 -6.36
C MET A 242 10.11 -6.66 -7.80
N LYS A 243 11.21 -6.35 -8.50
CA LYS A 243 11.17 -5.82 -9.87
C LYS A 243 11.00 -6.95 -10.90
N ILE A 244 9.86 -7.63 -10.87
CA ILE A 244 9.50 -8.71 -11.79
C ILE A 244 9.19 -8.10 -13.15
N ALA A 245 9.96 -8.48 -14.18
CA ALA A 245 9.77 -7.98 -15.54
C ALA A 245 8.39 -8.39 -16.08
N GLY A 246 7.54 -7.42 -16.38
CA GLY A 246 6.16 -7.65 -16.81
C GLY A 246 5.21 -8.14 -15.71
N GLY A 247 5.63 -8.08 -14.44
CA GLY A 247 4.85 -8.59 -13.31
C GLY A 247 3.56 -7.79 -13.07
N THR A 248 2.51 -8.46 -12.62
CA THR A 248 1.22 -7.83 -12.25
C THR A 248 1.20 -7.33 -10.80
N GLY A 249 2.20 -7.72 -10.01
CA GLY A 249 2.44 -7.21 -8.69
C GLY A 249 3.74 -7.77 -8.12
N GLY A 250 3.84 -7.82 -6.81
CA GLY A 250 4.88 -8.58 -6.14
C GLY A 250 5.00 -8.27 -4.65
N PRO A 251 5.57 -9.20 -3.86
CA PRO A 251 5.96 -8.94 -2.48
C PRO A 251 6.75 -7.64 -2.35
N ALA A 252 6.38 -6.82 -1.36
CA ALA A 252 6.96 -5.50 -1.17
C ALA A 252 7.44 -5.31 0.27
N ARG A 253 8.64 -4.76 0.43
CA ARG A 253 9.05 -4.20 1.70
C ARG A 253 8.60 -2.75 1.74
N VAL A 254 7.63 -2.47 2.61
CA VAL A 254 7.00 -1.15 2.75
C VAL A 254 7.52 -0.52 4.03
N LEU A 255 8.11 0.66 3.91
CA LEU A 255 8.62 1.44 5.03
C LEU A 255 7.92 2.79 5.06
N ALA A 256 7.65 3.30 6.26
CA ALA A 256 7.29 4.70 6.47
C ALA A 256 8.38 5.42 7.26
N ILE A 257 8.79 6.58 6.76
CA ILE A 257 9.63 7.54 7.48
C ILE A 257 8.71 8.57 8.11
N LEU A 258 8.73 8.64 9.43
CA LEU A 258 7.92 9.55 10.23
C LEU A 258 8.51 10.98 10.22
N PRO A 259 7.67 12.02 10.38
CA PRO A 259 8.12 13.41 10.45
C PRO A 259 8.92 13.75 11.71
#